data_AF-A0A845QKC1-F1
#
_entry.id   AF-A0A845QKC1-F1
#
_cell.length_a   1.000
_cell.length_b   1.000
_cell.length_c   1.000
_cell.angle_alpha   90.00
_cell.angle_beta   90.00
_cell.angle_gamma   90.00
#
_symmetry.space_group_name_H-M   'P 1'
#
loop_
_entity.id
_entity.type
_entity.pdbx_description
1 polymer ?
#
loop_
_entity_poly.entity_id
_entity_poly.type
_entity_poly.pdbx_seq_one_letter_code
_entity_poly.pdbx_strand_id
1 'polypeptide(L)'
;MAKKPILFYLSAGHGGADPGAVSGKFVEADMARVVMAACRKELLAHKGRTYKVAYPEKDGSGMSLAVHVADMARYKAKGYRVVSVDGHFNAGGGDGDEVWVWKGTVTKSRLGKVLADLIIAELKKEGQNTRGVKYTNDLYFLKGVGVPVLVEYGFIDNKTDRKGFDTKKELVAYGKATARALIKYWEKYQ
;
A
#
# COMPACT_ATOMS: atom_id res chain seq x y z
N MET A 1 -13.25 3.31 27.77
CA MET A 1 -11.85 3.59 27.34
C MET A 1 -11.88 4.06 25.89
N ALA A 2 -11.24 5.18 25.56
CA ALA A 2 -11.15 5.66 24.17
C ALA A 2 -10.41 4.61 23.30
N LYS A 3 -10.89 4.36 22.08
CA LYS A 3 -10.21 3.46 21.15
C LYS A 3 -8.81 4.00 20.84
N LYS A 4 -7.81 3.13 20.85
CA LYS A 4 -6.43 3.45 20.44
C LYS A 4 -6.42 4.10 19.04
N PRO A 5 -5.66 5.18 18.77
CA PRO A 5 -5.65 5.80 17.44
C PRO A 5 -5.08 4.87 16.36
N ILE A 6 -5.54 5.01 15.12
CA ILE A 6 -4.96 4.31 13.96
C ILE A 6 -3.63 4.97 13.57
N LEU A 7 -2.66 4.15 13.16
CA LEU A 7 -1.47 4.58 12.44
C LEU A 7 -1.47 3.91 11.08
N PHE A 8 -1.48 4.72 10.02
CA PHE A 8 -1.18 4.26 8.67
C PHE A 8 0.33 4.20 8.49
N TYR A 9 0.83 3.01 8.19
CA TYR A 9 2.23 2.76 7.87
C TYR A 9 2.34 2.53 6.36
N LEU A 10 2.91 3.50 5.65
CA LEU A 10 3.10 3.41 4.22
C LEU A 10 4.50 2.90 3.94
N SER A 11 4.59 2.01 2.95
CA SER A 11 5.83 1.47 2.43
C SER A 11 5.82 1.54 0.91
N ALA A 12 6.89 2.05 0.32
CA ALA A 12 7.12 1.89 -1.11
C ALA A 12 8.07 0.72 -1.32
N GLY A 13 7.62 -0.31 -2.03
CA GLY A 13 8.42 -1.49 -2.29
C GLY A 13 9.77 -1.16 -2.90
N HIS A 14 10.77 -1.99 -2.59
CA HIS A 14 12.15 -1.85 -3.06
C HIS A 14 12.83 -0.55 -2.57
N GLY A 15 13.71 0.05 -3.38
CA GLY A 15 14.44 1.27 -3.07
C GLY A 15 15.91 1.04 -2.76
N GLY A 16 16.66 2.13 -2.64
CA GLY A 16 18.12 2.08 -2.52
C GLY A 16 18.74 1.42 -3.75
N ALA A 17 19.48 0.33 -3.54
CA ALA A 17 20.11 -0.43 -4.62
C ALA A 17 19.18 -1.44 -5.31
N ASP A 18 17.98 -1.68 -4.76
CA ASP A 18 16.98 -2.58 -5.35
C ASP A 18 15.98 -1.74 -6.19
N PRO A 19 16.01 -1.83 -7.54
CA PRO A 19 15.08 -1.09 -8.38
C PRO A 19 13.70 -1.76 -8.47
N GLY A 20 13.56 -3.01 -8.00
CA GLY A 20 12.41 -3.86 -8.31
C GLY A 20 12.35 -4.20 -9.81
N ALA A 21 11.14 -4.40 -10.32
CA ALA A 21 10.91 -4.62 -11.74
C ALA A 21 11.26 -3.39 -12.58
N VAL A 22 11.88 -3.63 -13.75
CA VAL A 22 12.26 -2.59 -14.71
C VAL A 22 11.75 -2.96 -16.10
N SER A 23 11.10 -2.02 -16.77
CA SER A 23 10.68 -2.19 -18.16
C SER A 23 10.72 -0.87 -18.92
N GLY A 24 11.74 -0.67 -19.76
CA GLY A 24 11.97 0.60 -20.45
C GLY A 24 12.22 1.75 -19.47
N LYS A 25 11.40 2.80 -19.52
CA LYS A 25 11.50 3.97 -18.62
C LYS A 25 10.90 3.74 -17.23
N PHE A 26 10.24 2.61 -17.02
CA PHE A 26 9.50 2.32 -15.80
C PHE A 26 10.37 1.53 -14.84
N VAL A 27 10.52 2.07 -13.62
CA VAL A 27 11.27 1.46 -12.51
C VAL A 27 10.33 1.38 -11.33
N GLU A 28 10.06 0.17 -10.85
CA GLU A 28 9.07 -0.11 -9.81
C GLU A 28 9.29 0.74 -8.55
N ALA A 29 10.52 0.77 -8.03
CA ALA A 29 10.85 1.54 -6.83
C ALA A 29 10.49 3.03 -6.95
N ASP A 30 10.74 3.64 -8.11
CA ASP A 30 10.42 5.05 -8.35
C ASP A 30 8.91 5.29 -8.46
N MET A 31 8.20 4.41 -9.15
CA MET A 31 6.76 4.49 -9.31
C MET A 31 6.04 4.30 -7.97
N ALA A 32 6.41 3.27 -7.21
CA ALA A 32 5.89 3.00 -5.87
C ALA A 32 6.10 4.19 -4.93
N ARG A 33 7.28 4.83 -4.97
CA ARG A 33 7.58 6.03 -4.20
C ARG A 33 6.69 7.21 -4.56
N VAL A 34 6.39 7.43 -5.85
CA VAL A 34 5.46 8.49 -6.28
C VAL A 34 4.05 8.22 -5.73
N VAL A 35 3.56 6.98 -5.84
CA VAL A 35 2.24 6.57 -5.34
C VAL A 35 2.16 6.77 -3.82
N MET A 36 3.14 6.27 -3.06
CA MET A 36 3.14 6.38 -1.60
C MET A 36 3.33 7.81 -1.10
N ALA A 37 4.14 8.63 -1.78
CA ALA A 37 4.27 10.05 -1.46
C ALA A 37 2.95 10.81 -1.68
N ALA A 38 2.23 10.51 -2.77
CA ALA A 38 0.92 11.07 -3.04
C ALA A 38 -0.13 10.60 -2.02
N CYS A 39 -0.15 9.32 -1.68
CA CYS A 39 -1.01 8.75 -0.64
C CYS A 39 -0.78 9.46 0.70
N ARG A 40 0.49 9.59 1.12
CA ARG A 40 0.86 10.34 2.33
C ARG A 40 0.35 11.77 2.30
N LYS A 41 0.57 12.49 1.20
CA LYS A 41 0.14 13.89 1.05
C LYS A 41 -1.36 14.02 1.25
N GLU A 42 -2.14 13.17 0.59
CA GLU A 42 -3.61 13.17 0.68
C GLU A 42 -4.08 12.84 2.11
N LEU A 43 -3.50 11.81 2.75
CA LEU A 43 -3.81 11.44 4.12
C LEU A 43 -3.52 12.56 5.13
N LEU A 44 -2.45 13.34 4.92
CA LEU A 44 -2.10 14.46 5.79
C LEU A 44 -3.00 15.69 5.59
N ALA A 45 -3.53 15.87 4.38
CA ALA A 45 -4.44 16.96 4.02
C ALA A 45 -5.89 16.72 4.49
N HIS A 46 -6.24 15.48 4.84
CA HIS A 46 -7.57 15.14 5.33
C HIS A 46 -7.91 15.85 6.64
N LYS A 47 -8.94 16.70 6.60
CA LYS A 47 -9.42 17.48 7.75
C LYS A 47 -10.09 16.57 8.80
N GLY A 48 -9.92 16.89 10.08
CA GLY A 48 -10.52 16.11 11.17
C GLY A 48 -9.87 14.75 11.44
N ARG A 49 -8.75 14.43 10.75
CA ARG A 49 -8.03 13.17 10.96
C ARG A 49 -7.54 13.03 12.42
N THR A 50 -7.80 11.86 13.01
CA THR A 50 -7.23 11.46 14.32
C THR A 50 -6.14 10.41 14.18
N TYR A 51 -5.94 9.87 12.97
CA TYR A 51 -4.88 8.90 12.68
C TYR A 51 -3.51 9.57 12.48
N LYS A 52 -2.45 8.79 12.70
CA LYS A 52 -1.07 9.14 12.34
C LYS A 52 -0.65 8.48 11.03
N VAL A 53 0.38 9.02 10.39
CA VAL A 53 0.97 8.48 9.16
C VAL A 53 2.47 8.34 9.34
N ALA A 54 3.00 7.14 9.15
CA ALA A 54 4.42 6.82 9.09
C ALA A 54 4.79 6.41 7.66
N TYR A 55 5.94 6.88 7.17
CA TYR A 55 6.52 6.50 5.88
C TYR A 55 8.05 6.61 6.04
N PRO A 56 8.71 5.56 6.55
CA PRO A 56 10.09 5.66 7.04
C PRO A 56 11.12 5.89 5.92
N GLU A 57 11.00 5.20 4.79
CA GLU A 57 11.89 5.22 3.62
C GLU A 57 11.42 6.18 2.52
N LYS A 58 10.75 7.26 2.93
CA LYS A 58 10.19 8.30 2.03
C LYS A 58 11.20 9.00 1.13
N ASP A 59 12.49 8.93 1.46
CA ASP A 59 13.60 9.49 0.69
C ASP A 59 14.10 8.52 -0.39
N GLY A 60 13.57 7.30 -0.45
CA GLY A 60 13.96 6.29 -1.41
C GLY A 60 15.19 5.48 -0.99
N SER A 61 15.63 5.57 0.28
CA SER A 61 16.76 4.78 0.78
C SER A 61 16.56 3.27 0.70
N GLY A 62 15.31 2.82 0.54
CA GLY A 62 14.90 1.45 0.78
C GLY A 62 14.92 1.12 2.27
N MET A 63 14.27 0.01 2.64
CA MET A 63 14.28 -0.53 4.01
C MET A 63 14.07 -2.04 3.95
N SER A 64 14.79 -2.79 4.79
CA SER A 64 14.63 -4.25 4.79
C SER A 64 13.28 -4.67 5.40
N LEU A 65 12.72 -5.77 4.90
CA LEU A 65 11.42 -6.29 5.34
C LEU A 65 11.39 -6.57 6.86
N ALA A 66 12.51 -7.03 7.44
CA ALA A 66 12.65 -7.22 8.89
C ALA A 66 12.54 -5.91 9.66
N VAL A 67 13.14 -4.82 9.15
CA VAL A 67 13.07 -3.51 9.79
C VAL A 67 11.66 -2.92 9.70
N HIS A 68 10.97 -3.10 8.57
CA HIS A 68 9.55 -2.73 8.45
C HIS A 68 8.69 -3.42 9.51
N VAL A 69 8.77 -4.75 9.61
CA VAL A 69 7.99 -5.54 10.57
C VAL A 69 8.31 -5.12 12.02
N ALA A 70 9.58 -4.88 12.33
CA ALA A 70 10.00 -4.40 13.65
C ALA A 70 9.47 -2.98 13.93
N ASP A 71 9.47 -2.07 12.97
CA ASP A 71 8.96 -0.71 13.16
C ASP A 71 7.45 -0.66 13.38
N MET A 72 6.70 -1.46 12.62
CA MET A 72 5.26 -1.67 12.87
C MET A 72 5.01 -2.17 14.30
N ALA A 73 5.81 -3.11 14.79
CA ALA A 73 5.71 -3.61 16.17
C ALA A 73 5.99 -2.50 17.21
N ARG A 74 6.96 -1.62 16.96
CA ARG A 74 7.24 -0.45 17.81
C ARG A 74 6.04 0.50 17.88
N TYR A 75 5.37 0.79 16.77
CA TYR A 75 4.15 1.60 16.80
C TYR A 75 3.02 0.92 17.56
N LYS A 76 2.83 -0.39 17.40
CA LYS A 76 1.83 -1.13 18.20
C LYS A 76 2.12 -1.04 19.69
N ALA A 77 3.38 -1.17 20.11
CA ALA A 77 3.81 -1.04 21.51
C ALA A 77 3.53 0.37 22.07
N LYS A 78 3.62 1.42 21.23
CA LYS A 78 3.23 2.81 21.56
C LYS A 78 1.72 3.03 21.60
N GLY A 79 0.91 1.98 21.47
CA GLY A 79 -0.54 2.05 21.60
C GLY A 79 -1.29 2.40 20.31
N TYR A 80 -0.69 2.27 19.13
CA TYR A 80 -1.41 2.46 17.87
C TYR A 80 -2.05 1.17 17.35
N ARG A 81 -3.18 1.31 16.65
CA ARG A 81 -3.70 0.28 15.74
C ARG A 81 -3.02 0.45 14.38
N VAL A 82 -2.06 -0.40 14.08
CA VAL A 82 -1.27 -0.29 12.84
C VAL A 82 -2.04 -0.88 11.66
N VAL A 83 -2.15 -0.10 10.59
CA VAL A 83 -2.67 -0.50 9.28
C VAL A 83 -1.58 -0.17 8.28
N SER A 84 -1.05 -1.15 7.56
CA SER A 84 0.10 -0.95 6.68
C SER A 84 -0.21 -1.29 5.22
N VAL A 85 0.37 -0.51 4.32
CA VAL A 85 0.28 -0.69 2.86
C VAL A 85 1.69 -0.68 2.29
N ASP A 86 2.06 -1.75 1.59
CA ASP A 86 3.26 -1.83 0.77
C ASP A 86 2.88 -1.69 -0.70
N GLY A 87 3.39 -0.67 -1.38
CA GLY A 87 3.04 -0.39 -2.78
C GLY A 87 4.08 -0.95 -3.76
N HIS A 88 3.62 -1.72 -4.74
CA HIS A 88 4.42 -2.44 -5.73
C HIS A 88 3.83 -2.35 -7.14
N PHE A 89 4.62 -2.71 -8.14
CA PHE A 89 4.17 -2.88 -9.53
C PHE A 89 4.67 -4.23 -10.06
N ASN A 90 3.74 -5.02 -10.56
CA ASN A 90 4.01 -6.40 -10.96
C ASN A 90 4.78 -6.46 -12.29
N ALA A 91 5.27 -7.63 -12.64
CA ALA A 91 5.86 -7.93 -13.96
C ALA A 91 5.58 -9.40 -14.32
N GLY A 92 5.88 -9.78 -15.57
CA GLY A 92 5.65 -11.14 -16.08
C GLY A 92 4.46 -11.25 -17.03
N GLY A 93 4.01 -10.14 -17.63
CA GLY A 93 3.03 -10.14 -18.72
C GLY A 93 1.57 -10.34 -18.32
N GLY A 94 1.23 -10.21 -17.03
CA GLY A 94 -0.16 -10.16 -16.57
C GLY A 94 -0.85 -8.82 -16.88
N ASP A 95 -2.08 -8.64 -16.39
CA ASP A 95 -2.89 -7.43 -16.57
C ASP A 95 -3.77 -7.19 -15.34
N GLY A 96 -3.77 -5.95 -14.83
CA GLY A 96 -4.59 -5.48 -13.72
C GLY A 96 -3.95 -5.57 -12.34
N ASP A 97 -4.57 -4.87 -11.38
CA ASP A 97 -4.13 -4.82 -9.98
C ASP A 97 -4.34 -6.16 -9.25
N GLU A 98 -3.61 -6.36 -8.15
CA GLU A 98 -3.92 -7.37 -7.15
C GLU A 98 -3.51 -6.90 -5.76
N VAL A 99 -4.28 -7.27 -4.74
CA VAL A 99 -3.97 -6.92 -3.36
C VAL A 99 -3.78 -8.17 -2.54
N TRP A 100 -2.57 -8.34 -2.01
CA TRP A 100 -2.18 -9.46 -1.18
C TRP A 100 -2.44 -9.17 0.28
N VAL A 101 -3.05 -10.14 0.96
CA VAL A 101 -3.39 -10.08 2.37
C VAL A 101 -2.83 -11.31 3.10
N TRP A 102 -2.50 -11.15 4.38
CA TRP A 102 -1.95 -12.24 5.17
C TRP A 102 -2.97 -13.36 5.36
N LYS A 103 -2.60 -14.59 4.98
CA LYS A 103 -3.34 -15.82 5.28
C LYS A 103 -3.00 -16.26 6.71
N GLY A 104 -3.72 -15.71 7.69
CA GLY A 104 -3.50 -16.06 9.10
C GLY A 104 -4.79 -16.01 9.92
N THR A 105 -4.71 -15.42 11.11
CA THR A 105 -5.87 -15.32 12.03
C THR A 105 -7.10 -14.74 11.31
N VAL A 106 -8.28 -15.24 11.65
CA VAL A 106 -9.57 -14.78 11.07
C VAL A 106 -9.68 -13.25 11.06
N THR A 107 -9.30 -12.58 12.15
CA THR A 107 -9.34 -11.11 12.24
C THR A 107 -8.39 -10.41 11.26
N LYS A 108 -7.13 -10.84 11.20
CA LYS A 108 -6.12 -10.25 10.29
C LYS A 108 -6.53 -10.42 8.83
N SER A 109 -6.91 -11.64 8.45
CA SER A 109 -7.36 -11.97 7.10
C SER A 109 -8.62 -11.19 6.71
N ARG A 110 -9.61 -11.10 7.62
CA ARG A 110 -10.87 -10.37 7.39
C ARG A 110 -10.65 -8.86 7.25
N LEU A 111 -9.88 -8.25 8.15
CA LEU A 111 -9.61 -6.80 8.10
C LEU A 111 -8.70 -6.44 6.92
N GLY A 112 -7.74 -7.31 6.59
CA GLY A 112 -6.91 -7.17 5.39
C GLY A 112 -7.76 -7.21 4.13
N LYS A 113 -8.70 -8.16 4.01
CA LYS A 113 -9.65 -8.22 2.90
C LYS A 113 -10.48 -6.94 2.79
N VAL A 114 -11.01 -6.42 3.91
CA VAL A 114 -11.80 -5.17 3.90
C VAL A 114 -10.99 -4.01 3.34
N LEU A 115 -9.72 -3.86 3.76
CA LEU A 115 -8.86 -2.82 3.22
C LEU A 115 -8.53 -3.05 1.73
N ALA A 116 -8.24 -4.29 1.36
CA ALA A 116 -7.95 -4.67 -0.02
C ALA A 116 -9.13 -4.37 -0.97
N ASP A 117 -10.35 -4.74 -0.57
CA ASP A 117 -11.56 -4.44 -1.34
C ASP A 117 -11.78 -2.93 -1.51
N LEU A 118 -11.47 -2.13 -0.48
CA LEU A 118 -11.55 -0.65 -0.55
C LEU A 118 -10.51 -0.08 -1.52
N ILE A 119 -9.28 -0.60 -1.52
CA ILE A 119 -8.21 -0.17 -2.42
C ILE A 119 -8.59 -0.48 -3.88
N ILE A 120 -8.99 -1.73 -4.15
CA ILE A 120 -9.45 -2.18 -5.48
C ILE A 120 -10.61 -1.31 -5.97
N ALA A 121 -11.59 -1.02 -5.11
CA ALA A 121 -12.74 -0.19 -5.47
C ALA A 121 -12.35 1.26 -5.81
N GLU A 122 -11.30 1.81 -5.19
CA GLU A 122 -10.80 3.15 -5.53
C GLU A 122 -9.92 3.15 -6.77
N LEU A 123 -9.07 2.13 -6.99
CA LEU A 123 -8.26 1.99 -8.20
C LEU A 123 -9.12 1.78 -9.46
N LYS A 124 -10.21 1.02 -9.33
CA LYS A 124 -11.19 0.85 -10.41
C LYS A 124 -11.77 2.17 -10.92
N LYS A 125 -11.89 3.19 -10.06
CA LYS A 125 -12.36 4.52 -10.47
C LYS A 125 -11.34 5.30 -11.30
N GLU A 126 -10.06 4.96 -11.15
CA GLU A 126 -8.96 5.48 -11.96
C GLU A 126 -8.79 4.67 -13.27
N GLY A 127 -9.68 3.70 -13.53
CA GLY A 127 -9.71 2.91 -14.77
C GLY A 127 -8.97 1.57 -14.70
N GLN A 128 -8.41 1.20 -13.54
CA GLN A 128 -7.67 -0.04 -13.40
C GLN A 128 -8.59 -1.27 -13.32
N ASN A 129 -8.26 -2.35 -14.03
CA ASN A 129 -8.90 -3.65 -13.82
C ASN A 129 -8.20 -4.42 -12.69
N THR A 130 -8.86 -5.45 -12.17
CA THR A 130 -8.44 -6.13 -10.93
C THR A 130 -8.40 -7.64 -11.13
N ARG A 131 -7.37 -8.28 -10.59
CA ARG A 131 -7.22 -9.72 -10.40
C ARG A 131 -7.66 -10.15 -9.00
N GLY A 132 -8.00 -9.19 -8.15
CA GLY A 132 -8.71 -9.39 -6.89
C GLY A 132 -7.80 -9.51 -5.67
N VAL A 133 -8.42 -9.89 -4.55
CA VAL A 133 -7.71 -10.12 -3.29
C VAL A 133 -7.07 -11.49 -3.29
N LYS A 134 -5.79 -11.56 -2.95
CA LYS A 134 -5.03 -12.81 -2.82
C LYS A 134 -4.55 -13.03 -1.40
N TYR A 135 -4.45 -14.29 -1.00
CA TYR A 135 -4.08 -14.68 0.36
C TYR A 135 -2.76 -15.44 0.36
N THR A 136 -1.80 -15.01 1.17
CA THR A 136 -0.49 -15.66 1.28
C THR A 136 0.08 -15.58 2.70
N ASN A 137 0.95 -16.53 3.03
CA ASN A 137 1.80 -16.54 4.21
C ASN A 137 3.30 -16.39 3.86
N ASP A 138 3.62 -16.09 2.60
CA ASP A 138 4.98 -16.11 2.07
C ASP A 138 5.60 -14.71 1.95
N LEU A 139 4.77 -13.67 1.73
CA LEU A 139 5.25 -12.29 1.64
C LEU A 139 5.61 -11.74 3.03
N TYR A 140 6.90 -11.43 3.23
CA TYR A 140 7.43 -11.11 4.56
C TYR A 140 6.82 -9.83 5.15
N PHE A 141 6.58 -8.78 4.35
CA PHE A 141 5.94 -7.55 4.83
C PHE A 141 4.59 -7.83 5.54
N LEU A 142 3.82 -8.78 5.02
CA LEU A 142 2.51 -9.17 5.55
C LEU A 142 2.58 -9.89 6.92
N LYS A 143 3.78 -10.26 7.40
CA LYS A 143 4.01 -10.70 8.79
C LYS A 143 3.86 -9.55 9.79
N GLY A 144 3.92 -8.30 9.35
CA GLY A 144 3.73 -7.09 10.14
C GLY A 144 2.51 -7.14 11.07
N VAL A 145 2.62 -6.50 12.23
CA VAL A 145 1.52 -6.46 13.20
C VAL A 145 0.34 -5.61 12.69
N GLY A 146 -0.86 -5.87 13.20
CA GLY A 146 -2.05 -5.10 12.81
C GLY A 146 -2.64 -5.61 11.49
N VAL A 147 -2.93 -4.70 10.56
CA VAL A 147 -3.60 -5.00 9.27
C VAL A 147 -2.66 -4.62 8.11
N PRO A 148 -1.77 -5.54 7.68
CA PRO A 148 -0.91 -5.32 6.53
C PRO A 148 -1.57 -5.78 5.24
N VAL A 149 -1.38 -5.01 4.17
CA VAL A 149 -1.67 -5.37 2.78
C VAL A 149 -0.50 -4.99 1.89
N LEU A 150 -0.31 -5.72 0.79
CA LEU A 150 0.62 -5.39 -0.28
C LEU A 150 -0.19 -5.20 -1.55
N VAL A 151 0.02 -4.09 -2.25
CA VAL A 151 -0.74 -3.69 -3.43
C VAL A 151 0.17 -3.74 -4.64
N GLU A 152 -0.16 -4.61 -5.59
CA GLU A 152 0.39 -4.57 -6.94
C GLU A 152 -0.54 -3.69 -7.78
N TYR A 153 -0.10 -2.49 -8.15
CA TYR A 153 -0.96 -1.51 -8.83
C TYR A 153 -1.27 -1.84 -10.30
N GLY A 154 -0.57 -2.82 -10.86
CA GLY A 154 -0.66 -3.26 -12.25
C GLY A 154 0.70 -3.78 -12.73
N PHE A 155 0.76 -4.34 -13.94
CA PHE A 155 1.97 -4.90 -14.53
C PHE A 155 2.77 -3.84 -15.28
N ILE A 156 3.99 -3.58 -14.82
CA ILE A 156 4.90 -2.58 -15.39
C ILE A 156 5.29 -2.88 -16.84
N ASP A 157 5.20 -4.15 -17.27
CA ASP A 157 5.50 -4.62 -18.62
C ASP A 157 4.26 -4.77 -19.52
N ASN A 158 3.07 -4.44 -19.02
CA ASN A 158 1.82 -4.51 -19.77
C ASN A 158 1.39 -3.13 -20.32
N LYS A 159 1.09 -3.06 -21.62
CA LYS A 159 0.68 -1.81 -22.30
C LYS A 159 -0.70 -1.29 -21.90
N THR A 160 -1.61 -2.16 -21.48
CA THR A 160 -2.94 -1.79 -20.96
C THR A 160 -2.80 -1.14 -19.61
N ASP A 161 -2.13 -1.80 -18.66
CA ASP A 161 -1.87 -1.29 -17.31
C ASP A 161 -1.15 0.06 -17.33
N ARG A 162 -0.11 0.19 -18.18
CA ARG A 162 0.64 1.45 -18.32
C ARG A 162 -0.22 2.67 -18.59
N LYS A 163 -1.40 2.54 -19.19
CA LYS A 163 -2.30 3.69 -19.38
C LYS A 163 -2.75 4.33 -18.06
N GLY A 164 -2.72 3.58 -16.96
CA GLY A 164 -3.00 4.07 -15.61
C GLY A 164 -1.79 4.59 -14.84
N PHE A 165 -0.58 4.59 -15.42
CA PHE A 165 0.65 5.05 -14.75
C PHE A 165 1.81 5.42 -15.69
N ASP A 166 1.54 5.82 -16.94
CA ASP A 166 2.56 6.25 -17.91
C ASP A 166 3.19 7.60 -17.53
N THR A 167 2.42 8.39 -16.78
CA THR A 167 2.77 9.72 -16.32
C THR A 167 2.74 9.81 -14.80
N LYS A 168 3.51 10.77 -14.28
CA LYS A 168 3.50 11.11 -12.84
C LYS A 168 2.10 11.49 -12.34
N LYS A 169 1.26 12.11 -13.18
CA LYS A 169 -0.10 12.51 -12.80
C LYS A 169 -0.97 11.30 -12.50
N GLU A 170 -0.84 10.23 -13.29
CA GLU A 170 -1.59 8.99 -13.13
C GLU A 170 -1.11 8.21 -11.89
N LEU A 171 0.21 8.11 -11.67
CA LEU A 171 0.77 7.56 -10.42
C LEU A 171 0.27 8.33 -9.17
N VAL A 172 0.16 9.65 -9.26
CA VAL A 172 -0.42 10.47 -8.19
C VAL A 172 -1.90 10.17 -7.98
N ALA A 173 -2.65 9.86 -9.05
CA ALA A 173 -4.06 9.47 -8.96
C ALA A 173 -4.21 8.14 -8.20
N TYR A 174 -3.36 7.14 -8.48
CA TYR A 174 -3.31 5.89 -7.71
C TYR A 174 -2.98 6.14 -6.24
N GLY A 175 -2.02 7.03 -5.94
CA GLY A 175 -1.72 7.39 -4.55
C GLY A 175 -2.91 8.01 -3.82
N LYS A 176 -3.66 8.89 -4.50
CA LYS A 176 -4.91 9.45 -3.96
C LYS A 176 -6.00 8.39 -3.79
N ALA A 177 -6.12 7.44 -4.72
CA ALA A 177 -7.05 6.33 -4.62
C ALA A 177 -6.77 5.47 -3.37
N THR A 178 -5.51 5.11 -3.14
CA THR A 178 -5.08 4.39 -1.94
C THR A 178 -5.37 5.18 -0.66
N ALA A 179 -5.13 6.50 -0.65
CA ALA A 179 -5.47 7.35 0.49
C ALA A 179 -6.99 7.39 0.77
N ARG A 180 -7.84 7.51 -0.26
CA ARG A 180 -9.31 7.45 -0.11
C ARG A 180 -9.76 6.13 0.49
N ALA A 181 -9.15 5.01 0.08
CA ALA A 181 -9.42 3.70 0.64
C ALA A 181 -9.04 3.61 2.13
N LEU A 182 -7.87 4.14 2.50
CA LEU A 182 -7.42 4.21 3.89
C LEU A 182 -8.32 5.13 4.74
N ILE A 183 -8.76 6.27 4.21
CA ILE A 183 -9.70 7.16 4.88
C ILE A 183 -11.02 6.45 5.16
N LYS A 184 -11.61 5.78 4.17
CA LYS A 184 -12.83 4.97 4.35
C LYS A 184 -12.65 3.85 5.37
N TYR A 185 -11.47 3.23 5.39
CA TYR A 185 -11.13 2.26 6.41
C TYR A 185 -11.12 2.90 7.80
N TRP A 186 -10.47 4.05 7.96
CA TRP A 186 -10.49 4.78 9.23
C TRP A 186 -11.89 5.22 9.63
N GLU A 187 -12.71 5.76 8.73
CA GLU A 187 -14.10 6.17 9.03
C GLU A 187 -14.92 5.00 9.59
N LYS A 188 -14.73 3.80 9.02
CA LYS A 188 -15.40 2.57 9.47
C LYS A 188 -14.90 2.05 10.81
N TYR A 189 -13.64 2.32 11.17
CA TYR A 189 -12.97 1.69 12.31
C TYR A 189 -12.47 2.66 13.38
N GLN A 190 -12.67 3.97 13.26
CA GLN A 190 -12.17 4.95 14.23
C GLN A 190 -12.64 4.66 15.67
#